data_AF-A0A7V0XRC7-F1
#
_entry.id   AF-A0A7V0XRC7-F1
#
_cell.length_a   1.000
_cell.length_b   1.000
_cell.length_c   1.000
_cell.angle_alpha   90.00
_cell.angle_beta   90.00
_cell.angle_gamma   90.00
#
_symmetry.space_group_name_H-M   'P 1'
#
loop_
_entity.id
_entity.type
_entity.pdbx_description
1 polymer ?
#
loop_
_entity_poly.entity_id
_entity_poly.type
_entity_poly.pdbx_seq_one_letter_code
_entity_poly.pdbx_strand_id
1 'polypeptide(L)'
;MALSQAGMTVHLREVLAILIPDKPGGLDSLTQLLHKEKINVNNAYGFVLEGSKTAVFVVDVDQTQKTEKLLEENGFKTLDTKTLSAM
;
A
#
# COMPACT_ATOMS: atom_id res chain seq x y z
N MET A 1 24.19 -4.51 -1.92
CA MET A 1 23.46 -3.62 -0.99
C MET A 1 24.46 -2.72 -0.30
N ALA A 2 24.63 -1.47 -0.77
CA ALA A 2 25.61 -0.53 -0.22
C ALA A 2 25.42 -0.29 1.28
N LEU A 3 24.17 -0.29 1.74
CA LEU A 3 23.83 -0.11 3.16
C LEU A 3 24.32 -1.26 4.05
N SER A 4 24.15 -2.51 3.62
CA SER A 4 24.65 -3.68 4.34
C SER A 4 26.19 -3.69 4.39
N GLN A 5 26.85 -3.27 3.32
CA GLN A 5 28.32 -3.16 3.26
C GLN A 5 28.86 -2.05 4.17
N ALA A 6 28.06 -1.02 4.44
CA ALA A 6 28.37 0.02 5.41
C ALA A 6 28.09 -0.41 6.88
N GLY A 7 27.78 -1.68 7.13
CA GLY A 7 27.56 -2.22 8.47
C GLY A 7 26.16 -1.95 9.04
N MET A 8 25.20 -1.50 8.23
CA MET A 8 23.82 -1.26 8.68
C MET A 8 22.96 -2.53 8.55
N THR A 9 22.15 -2.81 9.57
CA THR A 9 21.11 -3.83 9.52
C THR A 9 19.95 -3.33 8.65
N VAL A 10 19.65 -4.06 7.59
CA VAL A 10 18.59 -3.71 6.64
C VAL A 10 17.76 -4.94 6.31
N HIS A 11 16.46 -4.73 6.14
CA HIS A 11 15.50 -5.77 5.76
C HIS A 11 14.63 -5.24 4.64
N LEU A 12 14.42 -6.07 3.61
CA LEU A 12 13.42 -5.83 2.60
C LEU A 12 12.07 -6.32 3.11
N ARG A 13 11.03 -5.55 2.84
CA ARG A 13 9.64 -5.87 3.18
C ARG A 13 8.80 -5.75 1.93
N GLU A 14 7.91 -6.72 1.74
CA GLU A 14 6.89 -6.66 0.70
C GLU A 14 5.74 -5.79 1.21
N VAL A 15 5.33 -4.84 0.39
CA VAL A 15 4.25 -3.89 0.69
C VAL A 15 3.38 -3.72 -0.55
N LEU A 16 2.11 -3.38 -0.36
CA LEU A 16 1.18 -3.06 -1.44
C LEU A 16 0.99 -1.54 -1.51
N ALA A 17 1.20 -0.94 -2.67
CA ALA A 17 0.88 0.46 -2.93
C ALA A 17 -0.48 0.55 -3.63
N ILE A 18 -1.46 1.18 -2.99
CA ILE A 18 -2.86 1.18 -3.40
C ILE A 18 -3.28 2.61 -3.73
N LEU A 19 -3.91 2.82 -4.88
CA LEU A 19 -4.49 4.11 -5.26
C LEU A 19 -5.84 4.30 -4.56
N ILE A 20 -5.98 5.45 -3.91
CA ILE A 20 -7.20 5.88 -3.22
C ILE A 20 -7.59 7.30 -3.63
N PRO A 21 -8.87 7.68 -3.52
CA PRO A 21 -9.27 9.05 -3.76
C PRO A 21 -8.80 9.96 -2.62
N ASP A 22 -8.20 11.11 -2.95
CA ASP A 22 -7.77 12.12 -1.96
C ASP A 22 -8.95 13.00 -1.54
N LYS A 23 -9.84 12.43 -0.73
CA LYS A 23 -11.00 13.12 -0.16
C LYS A 23 -11.38 12.52 1.19
N PRO A 24 -12.16 13.21 2.03
CA PRO A 24 -12.69 12.64 3.26
C PRO A 24 -13.37 11.29 3.00
N GLY A 25 -13.00 10.27 3.79
CA GLY A 25 -13.49 8.90 3.64
C GLY A 25 -12.85 8.10 2.50
N GLY A 26 -11.87 8.64 1.75
CA GLY A 26 -11.21 7.91 0.67
C GLY A 26 -10.46 6.64 1.11
N LEU A 27 -10.05 6.59 2.38
CA LEU A 27 -9.43 5.43 3.00
C LEU A 27 -10.45 4.48 3.67
N ASP A 28 -11.67 4.95 3.93
CA ASP A 28 -12.69 4.18 4.65
C ASP A 28 -13.11 2.95 3.85
N SER A 29 -13.42 3.09 2.57
CA SER A 29 -13.81 1.96 1.72
C SER A 29 -12.74 0.85 1.68
N LEU A 30 -11.47 1.23 1.59
CA LEU A 30 -10.34 0.31 1.62
C LEU A 30 -10.22 -0.39 2.98
N THR A 31 -10.21 0.38 4.07
CA THR A 31 -10.01 -0.16 5.42
C THR A 31 -11.17 -1.04 5.88
N GLN A 32 -12.41 -0.70 5.53
CA GLN A 32 -13.59 -1.54 5.78
C GLN A 32 -13.49 -2.88 5.05
N LEU A 33 -13.00 -2.88 3.80
CA LEU A 33 -12.78 -4.11 3.03
C LEU A 33 -11.74 -5.02 3.70
N LEU A 34 -10.58 -4.45 4.08
CA LEU A 34 -9.54 -5.20 4.80
C LEU A 34 -10.06 -5.76 6.13
N HIS A 35 -10.81 -4.95 6.89
CA HIS A 35 -11.40 -5.36 8.16
C HIS A 35 -12.41 -6.51 7.99
N LYS A 36 -13.30 -6.43 6.99
CA LYS A 36 -14.29 -7.48 6.70
C LYS A 36 -13.63 -8.82 6.41
N GLU A 37 -12.52 -8.81 5.68
CA GLU A 37 -11.76 -10.02 5.33
C GLU A 37 -10.73 -10.43 6.39
N LYS A 38 -10.73 -9.76 7.55
CA LYS A 38 -9.84 -9.99 8.69
C LYS A 38 -8.35 -9.92 8.32
N ILE A 39 -7.99 -8.96 7.47
CA ILE A 39 -6.60 -8.69 7.09
C ILE A 39 -6.02 -7.68 8.09
N ASN A 40 -4.89 -8.03 8.71
CA ASN A 40 -4.21 -7.14 9.63
C ASN A 40 -3.24 -6.22 8.87
N VAL A 41 -3.28 -4.92 9.19
CA VAL A 41 -2.30 -3.95 8.70
C VAL A 41 -1.19 -3.83 9.76
N ASN A 42 0.01 -4.26 9.41
CA ASN A 42 1.18 -4.20 10.29
C ASN A 42 1.80 -2.81 10.30
N ASN A 43 1.81 -2.16 9.14
CA ASN A 43 2.34 -0.82 8.96
C ASN A 43 1.65 -0.15 7.75
N ALA A 44 1.54 1.16 7.77
CA ALA A 44 1.01 1.91 6.64
C ALA A 44 1.56 3.33 6.58
N TYR A 45 1.70 3.85 5.36
CA TYR A 45 2.05 5.23 5.09
C TYR A 45 1.41 5.67 3.78
N GLY A 46 1.13 6.96 3.65
CA GLY A 46 0.46 7.48 2.46
C GLY A 46 0.98 8.84 2.05
N PHE A 47 0.79 9.15 0.77
CA PHE A 47 1.17 10.42 0.18
C PHE A 47 0.21 10.80 -0.94
N VAL A 48 0.06 12.11 -1.17
CA VAL A 48 -0.83 12.66 -2.20
C VAL A 48 -0.07 12.72 -3.53
N LEU A 49 -0.67 12.18 -4.59
CA LEU A 49 -0.15 12.32 -5.96
C LEU A 49 -0.67 13.59 -6.61
N GLU A 50 -1.98 13.79 -6.51
CA GLU A 50 -2.65 14.97 -7.02
C GLU A 50 -3.73 15.39 -6.02
N GLY A 51 -3.55 16.60 -5.47
CA GLY A 51 -4.42 17.12 -4.41
C GLY A 51 -5.89 17.11 -4.82
N SER A 52 -6.75 16.69 -3.89
CA SER A 52 -8.20 16.53 -4.09
C SER A 52 -8.61 15.53 -5.16
N LYS A 53 -7.68 14.72 -5.70
CA LYS A 53 -7.99 13.66 -6.67
C LYS A 53 -7.49 12.30 -6.21
N THR A 54 -6.17 12.15 -6.06
CA THR A 54 -5.55 10.83 -5.93
C THR A 54 -4.43 10.84 -4.90
N ALA A 55 -4.45 9.85 -4.02
CA ALA A 55 -3.37 9.54 -3.10
C ALA A 55 -2.95 8.08 -3.24
N VAL A 56 -1.75 7.77 -2.79
CA VAL A 56 -1.22 6.41 -2.68
C VAL A 56 -1.17 6.04 -1.22
N PHE A 57 -1.67 4.85 -0.91
CA PHE A 57 -1.58 4.26 0.41
C PHE A 57 -0.74 2.99 0.32
N VAL A 58 0.41 3.00 0.97
CA VAL A 58 1.31 1.87 1.02
C VAL A 58 1.10 1.12 2.32
N VAL A 59 0.84 -0.19 2.23
CA VAL A 59 0.49 -1.04 3.36
C VAL A 59 1.36 -2.29 3.43
N ASP A 60 1.86 -2.58 4.62
CA ASP A 60 2.37 -3.88 5.04
C ASP A 60 1.22 -4.62 5.71
N VAL A 61 0.85 -5.77 5.17
CA VAL A 61 -0.25 -6.61 5.67
C VAL A 61 0.24 -8.01 5.98
N ASP A 62 -0.45 -8.69 6.90
CA ASP A 62 -0.13 -10.07 7.27
C ASP A 62 -0.40 -11.10 6.15
N GLN A 63 -1.30 -10.77 5.21
CA GLN A 63 -1.78 -11.66 4.15
C GLN A 63 -1.64 -11.02 2.76
N THR A 64 -0.42 -10.70 2.30
CA THR A 64 -0.16 -9.93 1.07
C THR A 64 -0.86 -10.48 -0.17
N GLN A 65 -0.65 -11.76 -0.52
CA GLN A 65 -1.24 -12.35 -1.74
C GLN A 65 -2.78 -12.40 -1.72
N LYS A 66 -3.38 -12.64 -0.56
CA LYS A 66 -4.84 -12.62 -0.40
C LYS A 66 -5.36 -11.19 -0.57
N THR A 67 -4.65 -10.23 0.02
CA THR A 67 -5.00 -8.82 -0.04
C THR A 67 -4.93 -8.29 -1.46
N GLU A 68 -3.88 -8.63 -2.20
CA GLU A 68 -3.72 -8.23 -3.61
C GLU A 68 -4.91 -8.69 -4.47
N LYS A 69 -5.28 -9.99 -4.39
CA LYS A 69 -6.45 -10.53 -5.12
C LYS A 69 -7.76 -9.85 -4.70
N LEU A 70 -7.96 -9.67 -3.40
CA LEU A 70 -9.14 -9.01 -2.87
C LEU A 70 -9.29 -7.58 -3.41
N LEU A 71 -8.19 -6.84 -3.51
CA LEU A 71 -8.16 -5.48 -4.03
C LEU A 71 -8.52 -5.46 -5.52
N GLU A 72 -7.95 -6.35 -6.32
CA GLU A 72 -8.26 -6.49 -7.75
C GLU A 72 -9.75 -6.81 -7.98
N GLU A 73 -10.30 -7.75 -7.23
CA GLU A 73 -11.71 -8.15 -7.31
C GLU A 73 -12.69 -7.02 -6.93
N ASN A 74 -12.26 -6.11 -6.05
CA ASN A 74 -13.06 -4.97 -5.61
C ASN A 74 -12.74 -3.67 -6.38
N GLY A 75 -11.96 -3.76 -7.46
CA GLY A 75 -11.68 -2.63 -8.37
C GLY A 75 -10.68 -1.60 -7.84
N PHE A 76 -9.92 -1.93 -6.79
CA PHE A 76 -8.79 -1.11 -6.38
C PHE A 76 -7.62 -1.28 -7.34
N LYS A 77 -6.90 -0.19 -7.61
CA LYS A 77 -5.70 -0.22 -8.44
C LYS A 77 -4.48 -0.22 -7.53
N THR A 78 -3.55 -1.13 -7.79
CA THR A 78 -2.23 -1.15 -7.15
C THR A 78 -1.18 -0.53 -8.08
N LEU A 79 -0.13 0.03 -7.51
CA LEU A 79 1.05 0.49 -8.24
C LEU A 79 2.12 -0.58 -8.22
N ASP A 80 2.72 -0.84 -9.38
CA ASP A 80 3.88 -1.71 -9.48
C ASP A 80 5.16 -1.02 -8.97
N THR A 81 6.17 -1.82 -8.67
CA THR A 81 7.44 -1.34 -8.11
C THR A 81 8.12 -0.28 -8.99
N LYS A 82 8.04 -0.41 -10.32
CA LYS A 82 8.72 0.54 -11.22
C LYS A 82 8.03 1.90 -11.16
N THR A 83 6.70 1.92 -11.21
CA THR A 83 5.91 3.14 -11.09
C THR A 83 6.15 3.82 -9.74
N LEU A 84 6.16 3.05 -8.64
CA LEU A 84 6.42 3.59 -7.31
C LEU A 84 7.84 4.15 -7.15
N SER A 85 8.86 3.50 -7.72
CA SER A 85 10.26 3.95 -7.62
C SER A 85 10.59 5.18 -8.47
N ALA A 86 9.73 5.52 -9.43
CA ALA A 86 9.94 6.62 -10.38
C ALA A 86 9.24 7.92 -9.96
N MET A 87 8.44 7.88 -8.89
CA MET A 87 7.78 9.04 -8.27
C MET A 87 8.73 9.76 -7.31
#